data_AF-A0A6V7K335-F1
#
_entry.id   AF-A0A6V7K335-F1
#
_cell.length_a   1.000
_cell.length_b   1.000
_cell.length_c   1.000
_cell.angle_alpha   90.00
_cell.angle_beta   90.00
_cell.angle_gamma   90.00
#
_symmetry.space_group_name_H-M   'P 1'
#
loop_
_entity.id
_entity.type
_entity.pdbx_description
1 polymer ?
#
loop_
_entity_poly.entity_id
_entity_poly.type
_entity_poly.pdbx_seq_one_letter_code
_entity_poly.pdbx_strand_id
1 'polypeptide(L)' 'DKLRMCQSMQSTGKLQLSPDTVYDFTSEDLQDVGEIGRGGFGTVNKMIHRISNTVMAVK' A
#
# COMPACT_ATOMS: atom_id res chain seq x y z
N ASP A 1 -8.02 25.72 -4.02
CA ASP A 1 -8.73 24.51 -3.59
C ASP A 1 -7.85 23.29 -3.86
N LYS A 2 -6.98 22.93 -2.90
CA LYS A 2 -6.12 21.74 -3.00
C LYS A 2 -6.32 20.98 -1.70
N LEU A 3 -7.35 20.14 -1.67
CA LEU A 3 -7.53 19.14 -0.63
C LEU A 3 -6.35 18.18 -0.74
N ARG A 4 -5.25 18.55 -0.09
CA ARG A 4 -4.11 17.72 0.22
C ARG A 4 -4.66 16.71 1.22
N MET A 5 -5.23 15.63 0.68
CA MET A 5 -5.64 14.47 1.46
C MET A 5 -4.38 13.90 2.10
N CYS A 6 -4.06 14.40 3.29
CA CYS A 6 -3.26 13.66 4.25
C CYS A 6 -4.15 12.50 4.71
N GLN A 7 -4.40 11.53 3.83
CA GLN A 7 -5.04 10.27 4.19
C GLN A 7 -4.01 9.44 4.95
N SER A 8 -3.75 9.85 6.19
CA SER A 8 -3.34 8.92 7.24
C SER A 8 -4.56 8.05 7.59
N MET A 9 -5.14 7.35 6.61
CA MET A 9 -6.01 6.23 6.88
C MET A 9 -5.06 5.11 7.28
N GLN A 10 -4.86 4.95 8.59
CA GLN A 10 -4.25 3.73 9.14
C GLN A 10 -5.16 2.57 8.74
N SER A 11 -4.89 1.98 7.58
CA SER A 11 -5.58 0.80 7.11
C SER A 11 -4.89 -0.38 7.75
N THR A 12 -5.65 -1.19 8.47
CA THR A 12 -5.16 -2.41 9.11
C THR A 12 -5.85 -3.61 8.49
N GLY A 13 -5.17 -4.76 8.52
CA GLY A 13 -5.72 -6.00 7.97
C GLY A 13 -4.76 -7.17 8.06
N LYS A 14 -4.99 -8.18 7.23
CA LYS A 14 -4.08 -9.32 7.05
C LYS A 14 -3.55 -9.30 5.63
N LEU A 15 -2.24 -9.44 5.47
CA LEU A 15 -1.61 -9.61 4.17
C LEU A 15 -1.13 -11.05 4.01
N GLN A 16 -1.71 -11.78 3.06
CA GLN A 16 -1.29 -13.14 2.72
C GLN A 16 -0.48 -13.12 1.42
N LEU A 17 0.78 -13.53 1.48
CA LEU A 17 1.66 -13.60 0.30
C LEU A 17 1.74 -15.01 -0.30
N SER A 18 1.55 -16.02 0.54
CA SER A 18 1.56 -17.42 0.20
C SER A 18 0.58 -18.17 1.11
N PRO A 19 0.20 -19.43 0.81
CA PRO A 19 -0.73 -20.20 1.64
C PRO A 19 -0.33 -20.26 3.12
N ASP A 20 0.97 -20.33 3.39
CA ASP A 20 1.52 -20.53 4.73
C ASP A 20 2.05 -19.24 5.39
N THR A 21 2.03 -18.10 4.68
CA THR A 21 2.60 -16.84 5.18
C THR A 21 1.57 -15.72 5.17
N VAL A 22 1.10 -15.39 6.38
CA VAL A 22 0.15 -14.31 6.66
C VAL A 22 0.79 -13.32 7.63
N TYR A 23 0.72 -12.04 7.30
CA TYR A 23 1.20 -10.94 8.13
C TYR A 23 0.01 -10.16 8.69
N ASP A 24 0.15 -9.69 9.92
CA ASP A 24 -0.60 -8.51 10.37
C ASP A 24 -0.11 -7.31 9.57
N PHE A 25 -1.03 -6.66 8.88
CA PHE A 25 -0.74 -5.60 7.94
C PHE A 25 -1.22 -4.27 8.50
N THR A 26 -0.36 -3.26 8.42
CA THR A 26 -0.73 -1.87 8.56
C THR A 26 -0.24 -1.07 7.35
N SER A 27 -0.96 -0.02 6.97
CA SER A 27 -0.54 0.88 5.90
C SER A 27 0.81 1.54 6.18
N GLU A 28 1.22 1.64 7.45
CA GLU A 28 2.53 2.15 7.84
C GLU A 28 3.66 1.24 7.40
N ASP A 29 3.42 -0.07 7.25
CA ASP A 29 4.42 -1.07 6.84
C ASP A 29 4.82 -0.94 5.37
N LEU A 30 4.08 -0.16 4.59
CA LEU A 30 4.37 0.13 3.19
C LEU A 30 5.32 1.32 3.05
N GLN A 31 6.28 1.17 2.16
CA GLN A 31 7.14 2.25 1.69
C GLN A 31 6.78 2.59 0.25
N ASP A 32 6.38 3.84 0.00
CA ASP A 32 6.08 4.32 -1.34
C ASP A 32 7.36 4.46 -2.18
N VAL A 33 7.32 3.94 -3.40
CA VAL A 33 8.40 4.00 -4.40
C VAL A 33 8.03 4.92 -5.57
N GLY A 34 6.75 5.24 -5.73
CA GLY A 34 6.23 6.15 -6.74
C GLY A 34 4.97 5.63 -7.43
N GLU A 35 4.34 6.53 -8.20
CA GLU A 35 3.15 6.22 -8.99
C GLU A 35 3.45 5.24 -10.13
N ILE A 36 2.60 4.21 -10.27
CA ILE A 36 2.57 3.31 -11.43
C ILE A 36 1.65 3.89 -12.50
N GLY A 37 0.49 4.41 -12.09
CA GLY A 37 -0.42 5.07 -13.02
C GLY A 37 -1.71 5.54 -12.37
N ARG A 38 -2.44 6.39 -13.11
CA ARG A 38 -3.66 7.05 -12.66
C ARG A 38 -4.79 6.84 -13.65
N GLY A 39 -5.97 6.47 -13.14
CA GLY A 39 -7.19 6.28 -13.90
C GLY A 39 -8.36 7.11 -13.36
N GLY A 40 -9.56 6.92 -13.95
CA GLY A 40 -10.76 7.67 -13.56
C GLY A 40 -11.24 7.44 -12.11
N PHE A 41 -10.74 6.39 -11.44
CA PHE A 41 -11.19 5.98 -10.09
C PHE A 41 -10.04 5.83 -9.08
N GLY A 42 -8.90 6.49 -9.33
CA GLY A 42 -7.78 6.52 -8.38
C GLY A 42 -6.42 6.36 -9.04
N THR A 43 -5.41 6.29 -8.18
CA THR A 43 -4.00 6.11 -8.53
C THR A 43 -3.53 4.78 -7.99
N VAL A 44 -2.60 4.13 -8.68
CA VAL A 44 -1.89 2.95 -8.19
C VAL A 44 -0.44 3.33 -7.99
N ASN A 45 0.10 3.06 -6.80
CA ASN A 45 1.49 3.30 -6.45
C ASN A 45 2.24 1.97 -6.30
N LYS A 46 3.51 1.99 -6.64
CA LYS A 46 4.46 0.93 -6.34
C LYS A 46 4.88 1.12 -4.89
N MET A 47 4.66 0.11 -4.07
CA MET A 47 5.05 0.14 -2.65
C MET A 47 5.84 -1.11 -2.29
N ILE A 48 6.68 -1.00 -1.27
CA ILE A 48 7.42 -2.13 -0.68
C ILE A 48 6.84 -2.39 0.70
N HIS A 49 6.34 -3.59 0.94
CA HIS A 49 6.02 -4.04 2.29
C HIS A 49 7.32 -4.37 3.03
N ARG A 50 7.70 -3.55 4.01
CA ARG A 50 9.02 -3.58 4.64
C ARG A 50 9.31 -4.90 5.37
N ILE A 51 8.28 -5.50 5.97
CA ILE A 51 8.41 -6.72 6.78
C ILE A 51 8.75 -7.93 5.90
N SER A 52 8.10 -8.07 4.74
CA SER A 52 8.31 -9.19 3.83
C SER A 52 9.26 -8.85 2.66
N ASN A 53 9.76 -7.61 2.60
CA ASN A 53 10.55 -7.06 1.50
C ASN A 53 9.93 -7.31 0.12
N THR A 54 8.60 -7.23 0.04
CA THR A 54 7.84 -7.57 -1.18
C THR A 54 7.38 -6.31 -1.89
N VAL A 55 7.61 -6.24 -3.20
CA VAL A 55 7.12 -5.16 -4.06
C VAL A 55 5.66 -5.42 -4.45
N MET A 56 4.82 -4.40 -4.31
CA MET A 56 3.37 -4.49 -4.50
C MET A 56 2.83 -3.28 -5.25
N ALA A 57 1.70 -3.47 -5.94
CA ALA A 57 0.91 -2.38 -6.50
C ALA A 57 -0.26 -2.10 -5.56
N VAL A 58 -0.35 -0.89 -5.04
CA VAL A 58 -1.33 -0.47 -4.03
C VAL A 58 -2.19 0.65 -4.59
N LYS A 59 -3.51 0.54 -4.45
CA LYS A 59 -4.49 1.54 -4.88
C LYS A 59 -5.04 2.29 -3.67
#